data_AF-A0A6F8YZ44-F1
#
_entry.id   AF-A0A6F8YZ44-F1
#
_cell.length_a   1.000
_cell.length_b   1.000
_cell.length_c   1.000
_cell.angle_alpha   90.00
_cell.angle_beta   90.00
_cell.angle_gamma   90.00
#
_symmetry.space_group_name_H-M   'P 1'
#
loop_
_entity.id
_entity.type
_entity.pdbx_description
1 polymer ?
#
loop_
_entity_poly.entity_id
_entity_poly.type
_entity_poly.pdbx_seq_one_letter_code
_entity_poly.pdbx_strand_id
1 'polypeptide(L)'
;MPDYRMQPAERLVSFIAPAIKTEAVVAKSALVIGSGPVGSTFARLLVTAGIDVTMIDAGGPRSTEVGHHLRNETIYQHNPDTFAEVVRSSAMRISVPPARKSESDSHINPEQDPATNLGASRVARSVGGMGIFWACATPRAHPVVEHIPFVGEGELSRLYGVAEELLHTTSGAYEMSVQGRVVAEKLKESGYEVRGLPSPWSG
;
A
#
# COMPACT_ATOMS: atom_id res chain seq x y z
N MET A 1 -32.15 0.36 19.67
CA MET A 1 -31.03 0.20 18.73
C MET A 1 -29.80 0.80 19.38
N PRO A 2 -28.70 0.07 19.57
CA PRO A 2 -27.49 0.68 20.11
C PRO A 2 -26.82 1.54 19.04
N ASP A 3 -26.52 2.79 19.39
CA ASP A 3 -25.81 3.76 18.55
C ASP A 3 -24.36 3.30 18.31
N TYR A 4 -24.05 2.88 17.08
CA TYR A 4 -22.76 2.30 16.68
C TYR A 4 -21.76 3.36 16.17
N ARG A 5 -21.80 4.56 16.74
CA ARG A 5 -20.84 5.64 16.43
C ARG A 5 -19.66 5.63 17.40
N MET A 6 -18.91 4.53 17.42
CA MET A 6 -17.54 4.55 17.97
C MET A 6 -16.65 5.38 17.04
N GLN A 7 -15.84 6.27 17.60
CA GLN A 7 -14.88 7.08 16.83
C GLN A 7 -13.83 6.15 16.16
N PRO A 8 -13.29 6.48 14.98
CA PRO A 8 -12.32 5.62 14.27
C PRO A 8 -11.17 5.12 15.15
N ALA A 9 -10.64 5.98 16.02
CA ALA A 9 -9.59 5.63 16.96
C ALA A 9 -10.01 4.56 17.98
N GLU A 10 -11.25 4.60 18.49
CA GLU A 10 -11.77 3.64 19.49
C GLU A 10 -11.97 2.25 18.88
N ARG A 11 -12.35 2.18 17.60
CA ARG A 11 -12.44 0.92 16.83
C ARG A 11 -11.05 0.28 16.66
N LEU A 12 -10.04 1.09 16.31
CA LEU A 12 -8.65 0.64 16.17
C LEU A 12 -8.03 0.15 17.49
N VAL A 13 -8.34 0.78 18.62
CA VAL A 13 -7.88 0.29 19.95
C VAL A 13 -8.51 -1.07 20.29
N SER A 14 -9.81 -1.25 20.03
CA SER A 14 -10.50 -2.51 20.28
C SER A 14 -9.97 -3.68 19.44
N PHE A 15 -9.39 -3.39 18.27
CA PHE A 15 -8.76 -4.36 17.37
C PHE A 15 -7.46 -4.92 17.95
N ILE A 16 -6.65 -4.08 18.59
CA ILE A 16 -5.29 -4.41 19.04
C ILE A 16 -5.29 -5.00 20.45
N ALA A 17 -6.23 -4.56 21.30
CA ALA A 17 -6.28 -4.94 22.71
C ALA A 17 -6.27 -6.46 22.97
N PRO A 18 -6.94 -7.32 22.19
CA PRO A 18 -6.88 -8.77 22.38
C PRO A 18 -5.52 -9.39 22.01
N ALA A 19 -4.81 -8.83 21.02
CA ALA A 19 -3.52 -9.34 20.56
C ALA A 19 -2.35 -8.91 21.47
N ILE A 20 -2.47 -7.76 22.14
CA ILE A 20 -1.47 -7.26 23.09
C ILE A 20 -1.70 -7.82 24.51
N LYS A 21 -2.93 -8.27 24.84
CA LYS A 21 -3.26 -8.90 26.14
C LYS A 21 -3.03 -10.41 26.13
N THR A 22 -1.78 -10.83 25.92
CA THR A 22 -1.32 -12.11 26.49
C THR A 22 -0.47 -11.77 27.70
N GLU A 23 -0.84 -12.31 28.87
CA GLU A 23 -0.18 -12.05 30.14
C GLU A 23 1.30 -12.47 30.08
N ALA A 24 2.21 -11.53 29.79
CA ALA A 24 3.62 -11.60 30.24
C ALA A 24 4.44 -10.33 29.96
N VAL A 25 4.17 -9.53 28.91
CA VAL A 25 4.95 -8.32 28.62
C VAL A 25 4.09 -7.26 27.94
N VAL A 26 3.77 -6.16 28.64
CA VAL A 26 3.31 -4.94 27.98
C VAL A 26 4.56 -4.22 27.46
N ALA A 27 4.89 -4.44 26.18
CA ALA A 27 5.99 -3.72 25.55
C ALA A 27 5.70 -2.21 25.66
N LYS A 28 6.58 -1.45 26.31
CA LYS A 28 6.41 0.01 26.46
C LYS A 28 6.86 0.79 25.23
N SER A 29 7.72 0.18 24.41
CA SER A 29 8.26 0.79 23.20
C SER A 29 8.41 -0.23 22.07
N ALA A 30 8.40 0.23 20.82
CA ALA A 30 8.63 -0.57 19.63
C ALA A 30 9.56 0.13 18.64
N LEU A 31 10.35 -0.65 17.91
CA LEU A 31 11.14 -0.21 16.76
C LEU A 31 10.50 -0.73 15.47
N VAL A 32 10.12 0.18 14.57
CA VAL A 32 9.62 -0.13 13.23
C VAL A 32 10.70 0.18 12.20
N ILE A 33 11.10 -0.83 11.42
CA ILE A 33 12.12 -0.70 10.38
C ILE A 33 11.42 -0.66 9.01
N GLY A 34 11.53 0.47 8.33
CA GLY A 34 10.85 0.77 7.07
C GLY A 34 9.57 1.57 7.30
N SER A 35 9.46 2.69 6.60
CA SER A 35 8.35 3.65 6.72
C SER A 35 7.33 3.57 5.58
N GLY A 36 7.36 2.48 4.80
CA GLY A 36 6.34 2.20 3.79
C GLY A 36 4.95 1.95 4.38
N PRO A 37 3.90 1.78 3.55
CA PRO A 37 2.51 1.64 4.02
C PRO A 37 2.32 0.59 5.12
N VAL A 38 3.02 -0.55 5.03
CA VAL A 38 2.96 -1.60 6.06
C VAL A 38 3.58 -1.15 7.38
N GLY A 39 4.77 -0.54 7.36
CA GLY A 39 5.42 -0.02 8.56
C GLY A 39 4.61 1.10 9.21
N SER A 40 4.04 1.98 8.39
CA SER A 40 3.10 3.02 8.82
C SER A 40 1.84 2.45 9.47
N THR A 41 1.30 1.33 8.98
CA THR A 41 0.21 0.60 9.64
C THR A 41 0.61 0.14 11.04
N PHE A 42 1.77 -0.51 11.19
CA PHE A 42 2.25 -0.92 12.52
C PHE A 42 2.41 0.27 13.46
N ALA A 43 3.08 1.33 13.02
CA ALA A 43 3.27 2.52 13.84
C ALA A 43 1.94 3.18 14.22
N ARG A 44 1.01 3.32 13.28
CA ARG A 44 -0.33 3.87 13.53
C ARG A 44 -1.04 3.06 14.62
N LEU A 45 -1.06 1.75 14.48
CA LEU A 45 -1.72 0.84 15.42
C LEU A 45 -1.07 0.92 16.81
N LEU A 46 0.26 0.79 16.89
CA LEU A 46 1.00 0.78 18.14
C LEU A 46 0.92 2.12 18.89
N VAL A 47 1.07 3.25 18.19
CA VAL A 47 0.92 4.59 18.78
C VAL A 47 -0.50 4.79 19.31
N THR A 48 -1.53 4.35 18.55
CA THR A 48 -2.92 4.44 19.01
C THR A 48 -3.17 3.59 20.26
N ALA A 49 -2.46 2.47 20.41
CA ALA A 49 -2.47 1.64 21.61
C ALA A 49 -1.63 2.21 22.78
N GLY A 50 -1.01 3.38 22.63
CA GLY A 50 -0.21 4.03 23.67
C GLY A 50 1.23 3.51 23.79
N ILE A 51 1.74 2.82 22.76
CA ILE A 51 3.12 2.35 22.71
C ILE A 51 4.03 3.45 22.14
N ASP A 52 5.19 3.67 22.75
CA ASP A 52 6.22 4.58 22.21
C ASP A 52 6.89 3.95 20.98
N VAL A 53 6.82 4.59 19.82
CA VAL A 53 7.30 4.01 18.55
C VAL A 53 8.45 4.84 17.99
N THR A 54 9.60 4.20 17.85
CA THR A 54 10.69 4.69 17.00
C THR A 54 10.56 4.05 15.62
N MET A 55 10.48 4.86 14.56
CA MET A 55 10.49 4.38 13.18
C MET A 55 11.77 4.84 12.48
N ILE A 56 12.44 3.92 11.77
CA ILE A 56 13.64 4.21 10.99
C ILE A 56 13.44 3.81 9.53
N ASP A 57 14.02 4.57 8.61
CA ASP A 57 14.08 4.26 7.18
C ASP A 57 15.51 4.44 6.67
N ALA A 58 15.86 3.69 5.62
CA ALA A 58 17.17 3.81 4.98
C ALA A 58 17.25 5.03 4.04
N GLY A 59 16.11 5.59 3.64
CA GLY A 59 16.02 6.76 2.78
C GLY A 59 15.58 8.04 3.50
N GLY A 60 15.84 9.17 2.85
CA GLY A 60 15.35 10.48 3.28
C GLY A 60 13.93 10.80 2.78
N PRO A 61 13.33 11.90 3.27
CA PRO A 61 12.08 12.42 2.74
C PRO A 61 12.23 12.86 1.27
N ARG A 62 11.13 12.78 0.51
CA ARG A 62 11.08 13.12 -0.93
C ARG A 62 10.08 14.23 -1.27
N SER A 63 9.38 14.73 -0.26
CA SER A 63 8.34 15.76 -0.34
C SER A 63 8.40 16.58 0.95
N THR A 64 7.75 17.74 0.95
CA THR A 64 7.64 18.62 2.13
C THR A 64 6.84 17.93 3.24
N GLU A 65 5.71 17.32 2.88
CA GLU A 65 4.95 16.44 3.75
C GLU A 65 5.56 15.03 3.71
N VAL A 66 5.93 14.51 4.87
CA VAL A 66 6.67 13.24 5.00
C VAL A 66 5.81 12.06 4.55
N GLY A 67 6.32 11.26 3.62
CA GLY A 67 5.62 10.07 3.11
C GLY A 67 4.43 10.39 2.18
N HIS A 68 4.26 11.65 1.78
CA HIS A 68 3.18 12.09 0.90
C HIS A 68 3.33 11.50 -0.51
N HIS A 69 2.19 11.21 -1.15
CA HIS A 69 2.19 10.67 -2.49
C HIS A 69 2.65 11.72 -3.50
N LEU A 70 3.76 11.48 -4.19
CA LEU A 70 4.41 12.46 -5.05
C LEU A 70 3.51 12.93 -6.18
N ARG A 71 2.58 12.08 -6.68
CA ARG A 71 1.63 12.50 -7.73
C ARG A 71 0.67 13.60 -7.27
N ASN A 72 0.51 13.82 -5.97
CA ASN A 72 -0.35 14.88 -5.45
C ASN A 72 0.28 16.28 -5.61
N GLU A 73 1.57 16.38 -5.95
CA GLU A 73 2.17 17.66 -6.29
C GLU A 73 1.54 18.24 -7.56
N THR A 74 1.29 19.55 -7.54
CA THR A 74 0.54 20.26 -8.59
C THR A 74 1.10 20.04 -9.99
N ILE A 75 2.43 19.92 -10.12
CA ILE A 75 3.10 19.69 -11.41
C ILE A 75 2.68 18.36 -12.06
N TYR A 76 2.45 17.30 -11.28
CA TYR A 76 2.09 15.98 -11.81
C TYR A 76 0.57 15.83 -12.03
N GLN A 77 -0.24 16.67 -11.39
CA GLN A 77 -1.66 16.76 -11.71
C GLN A 77 -1.91 17.44 -13.06
N HIS A 78 -1.12 18.47 -13.40
CA HIS A 78 -1.23 19.16 -14.69
C HIS A 78 -0.48 18.44 -15.82
N ASN A 79 0.60 17.72 -15.50
CA ASN A 79 1.43 17.01 -16.48
C ASN A 79 1.62 15.53 -16.07
N PRO A 80 0.56 14.71 -16.08
CA PRO A 80 0.59 13.34 -15.55
C PRO A 80 1.61 12.42 -16.23
N ASP A 81 1.90 12.64 -17.52
CA ASP A 81 2.86 11.83 -18.27
C ASP A 81 4.30 11.93 -17.73
N THR A 82 4.64 13.05 -17.08
CA THR A 82 5.96 13.27 -16.49
C THR A 82 6.19 12.42 -15.23
N PHE A 83 5.13 11.89 -14.62
CA PHE A 83 5.23 11.09 -13.39
C PHE A 83 5.97 9.77 -13.60
N ALA A 84 6.01 9.25 -14.85
CA ALA A 84 6.73 8.02 -15.16
C ALA A 84 8.24 8.14 -14.85
N GLU A 85 8.85 9.32 -15.01
CA GLU A 85 10.25 9.56 -14.66
C GLU A 85 10.47 9.60 -13.14
N VAL A 86 9.48 10.10 -12.39
CA VAL A 86 9.51 10.06 -10.92
C VAL A 86 9.55 8.62 -10.44
N VAL A 87 8.69 7.76 -11.00
CA VAL A 87 8.67 6.32 -10.66
C VAL A 87 10.01 5.66 -10.99
N ARG A 88 10.56 5.92 -12.19
CA ARG A 88 11.85 5.35 -12.62
C ARG A 88 13.00 5.78 -11.74
N SER A 89 13.07 7.06 -11.38
CA SER A 89 14.17 7.61 -10.56
C SER A 89 14.05 7.29 -9.07
N SER A 90 12.83 6.96 -8.59
CA SER A 90 12.59 6.67 -7.16
C SER A 90 12.81 5.20 -6.79
N ALA A 91 13.09 4.32 -7.75
CA ALA A 91 13.22 2.87 -7.52
C ALA A 91 14.50 2.30 -8.16
N MET A 92 15.31 1.60 -7.36
CA MET A 92 16.60 1.05 -7.77
C MET A 92 16.50 -0.45 -8.07
N ARG A 93 17.25 -0.96 -9.06
CA ARG A 93 17.33 -2.40 -9.34
C ARG A 93 17.78 -3.19 -8.12
N ILE A 94 17.24 -4.39 -7.93
CA ILE A 94 17.69 -5.25 -6.82
C ILE A 94 18.98 -5.97 -7.19
N SER A 95 18.99 -6.68 -8.32
CA SER A 95 20.12 -7.51 -8.76
C SER A 95 20.41 -7.30 -10.24
N VAL A 96 21.57 -6.72 -10.55
CA VAL A 96 21.97 -6.37 -11.92
C VAL A 96 23.13 -7.27 -12.35
N PRO A 97 22.94 -8.19 -13.31
CA PRO A 97 24.03 -9.01 -13.80
C PRO A 97 25.00 -8.19 -14.66
N PRO A 98 26.29 -8.55 -14.74
CA PRO A 98 27.28 -7.80 -15.54
C PRO A 98 26.84 -7.58 -16.98
N ALA A 99 26.23 -8.60 -17.60
CA ALA A 99 25.76 -8.56 -18.98
C ALA A 99 24.57 -7.60 -19.25
N ARG A 100 23.89 -7.09 -18.21
CA ARG A 100 22.73 -6.18 -18.34
C ARG A 100 22.92 -4.86 -17.58
N LYS A 101 24.17 -4.46 -17.37
CA LYS A 101 24.53 -3.18 -16.75
C LYS A 101 24.06 -2.00 -17.62
N SER A 102 23.49 -1.00 -16.97
CA SER A 102 23.20 0.35 -17.47
C SER A 102 24.12 1.35 -16.75
N GLU A 103 24.30 2.54 -17.34
CA GLU A 103 25.01 3.65 -16.68
C GLU A 103 24.35 4.08 -15.37
N SER A 104 23.02 3.95 -15.29
CA SER A 104 22.23 4.32 -14.10
C SER A 104 22.32 3.32 -12.94
N ASP A 105 23.02 2.20 -13.10
CA ASP A 105 23.15 1.22 -12.01
C ASP A 105 24.34 1.53 -11.10
N SER A 106 24.03 1.66 -9.82
CA SER A 106 25.02 1.86 -8.76
C SER A 106 25.70 0.56 -8.29
N HIS A 107 25.21 -0.61 -8.69
CA HIS A 107 25.68 -1.92 -8.21
C HIS A 107 25.55 -3.00 -9.27
N ILE A 108 26.45 -3.98 -9.21
CA ILE A 108 26.48 -5.16 -10.08
C ILE A 108 26.60 -6.40 -9.21
N ASN A 109 25.76 -7.39 -9.48
CA ASN A 109 25.82 -8.70 -8.87
C ASN A 109 26.46 -9.70 -9.86
N PRO A 110 27.75 -10.05 -9.70
CA PRO A 110 28.42 -10.99 -10.60
C PRO A 110 27.87 -12.42 -10.53
N GLU A 111 27.18 -12.79 -9.45
CA GLU A 111 26.58 -14.11 -9.26
C GLU A 111 25.19 -14.24 -9.89
N GLN A 112 24.60 -13.14 -10.37
CA GLN A 112 23.26 -13.17 -10.94
C GLN A 112 23.28 -13.79 -12.34
N ASP A 113 22.68 -14.97 -12.48
CA ASP A 113 22.36 -15.54 -13.78
C ASP A 113 21.27 -14.70 -14.49
N PRO A 114 21.54 -14.14 -15.69
CA PRO A 114 20.55 -13.38 -16.45
C PRO A 114 19.32 -14.16 -16.90
N ALA A 115 19.41 -15.49 -17.02
CA ALA A 115 18.31 -16.34 -17.52
C ALA A 115 17.22 -16.57 -16.47
N THR A 116 17.59 -16.54 -15.19
CA THR A 116 16.70 -16.79 -14.05
C THR A 116 16.43 -15.52 -13.22
N ASN A 117 16.85 -14.35 -13.70
CA ASN A 117 16.72 -13.08 -12.97
C ASN A 117 15.33 -12.43 -13.10
N LEU A 118 14.84 -11.83 -12.01
CA LEU A 118 13.79 -10.81 -12.04
C LEU A 118 14.40 -9.42 -12.30
N GLY A 119 14.94 -9.22 -13.50
CA GLY A 119 15.76 -8.03 -13.83
C GLY A 119 15.01 -6.68 -13.76
N ALA A 120 13.68 -6.70 -13.77
CA ALA A 120 12.84 -5.53 -13.59
C ALA A 120 12.51 -5.22 -12.12
N SER A 121 12.81 -6.11 -11.17
CA SER A 121 12.55 -5.88 -9.74
C SER A 121 13.30 -4.66 -9.23
N ARG A 122 12.61 -3.85 -8.44
CA ARG A 122 13.14 -2.61 -7.86
C ARG A 122 12.82 -2.52 -6.36
N VAL A 123 13.55 -1.66 -5.67
CA VAL A 123 13.28 -1.23 -4.28
C VAL A 123 13.33 0.29 -4.20
N ALA A 124 12.51 0.86 -3.33
CA ALA A 124 12.54 2.29 -2.98
C ALA A 124 13.21 2.46 -1.61
N ARG A 125 14.16 3.39 -1.51
CA ARG A 125 14.77 3.81 -0.24
C ARG A 125 14.44 5.27 -0.03
N SER A 126 13.27 5.51 0.54
CA SER A 126 12.73 6.85 0.80
C SER A 126 11.67 6.72 1.89
N VAL A 127 11.47 7.78 2.66
CA VAL A 127 10.36 7.79 3.62
C VAL A 127 9.03 7.59 2.87
N GLY A 128 8.22 6.62 3.30
CA GLY A 128 7.01 6.16 2.60
C GLY A 128 7.22 5.02 1.59
N GLY A 129 8.47 4.63 1.31
CA GLY A 129 8.82 3.52 0.42
C GLY A 129 8.21 3.65 -0.97
N MET A 130 7.72 2.54 -1.54
CA MET A 130 6.99 2.56 -2.82
C MET A 130 5.60 3.24 -2.71
N GLY A 131 5.09 3.45 -1.49
CA GLY A 131 3.79 4.08 -1.26
C GLY A 131 3.71 5.53 -1.74
N ILE A 132 4.84 6.19 -1.93
CA ILE A 132 4.88 7.58 -2.41
C ILE A 132 4.70 7.70 -3.94
N PHE A 133 4.72 6.60 -4.68
CA PHE A 133 4.56 6.62 -6.15
C PHE A 133 3.82 5.41 -6.76
N TRP A 134 3.18 4.58 -5.93
CA TRP A 134 2.34 3.48 -6.39
C TRP A 134 1.06 3.94 -7.12
N ALA A 135 0.33 2.99 -7.69
CA ALA A 135 -0.91 3.27 -8.43
C ALA A 135 -2.17 3.28 -7.55
N CYS A 136 -2.03 3.05 -6.23
CA CYS A 136 -3.14 2.99 -5.26
C CYS A 136 -4.22 1.93 -5.52
N ALA A 137 -3.95 0.91 -6.34
CA ALA A 137 -4.86 -0.21 -6.54
C ALA A 137 -4.86 -1.13 -5.30
N THR A 138 -6.02 -1.29 -4.67
CA THR A 138 -6.19 -2.05 -3.40
C THR A 138 -7.32 -3.08 -3.50
N PRO A 139 -7.26 -4.03 -4.46
CA PRO A 139 -8.26 -5.09 -4.54
C PRO A 139 -8.16 -6.03 -3.33
N ARG A 140 -9.30 -6.61 -2.92
CA ARG A 140 -9.30 -7.78 -2.03
C ARG A 140 -8.85 -9.02 -2.82
N ALA A 141 -8.13 -9.91 -2.15
CA ALA A 141 -7.71 -11.18 -2.74
C ALA A 141 -8.91 -12.05 -3.14
N HIS A 142 -8.78 -12.78 -4.24
CA HIS A 142 -9.81 -13.69 -4.74
C HIS A 142 -10.01 -14.86 -3.76
N PRO A 143 -11.24 -15.14 -3.29
CA PRO A 143 -11.49 -16.08 -2.19
C PRO A 143 -11.09 -17.53 -2.51
N VAL A 144 -10.95 -17.89 -3.79
CA VAL A 144 -10.59 -19.25 -4.23
C VAL A 144 -9.13 -19.35 -4.69
N VAL A 145 -8.62 -18.33 -5.38
CA VAL A 145 -7.31 -18.40 -6.08
C VAL A 145 -6.20 -17.95 -5.14
N GLU A 146 -6.51 -16.99 -4.28
CA GLU A 146 -5.58 -16.38 -3.33
C GLU A 146 -6.01 -16.70 -1.88
N HIS A 147 -6.69 -17.83 -1.70
CA HIS A 147 -7.19 -18.29 -0.40
C HIS A 147 -6.06 -18.46 0.61
N ILE A 148 -6.23 -17.90 1.81
CA ILE A 148 -5.28 -18.01 2.92
C ILE A 148 -5.83 -19.03 3.92
N PRO A 149 -5.36 -20.30 3.92
CA PRO A 149 -6.05 -21.40 4.58
C PRO A 149 -6.10 -21.33 6.11
N PHE A 150 -5.27 -20.48 6.72
CA PHE A 150 -5.18 -20.33 8.17
C PHE A 150 -5.86 -19.06 8.70
N VAL A 151 -6.47 -18.23 7.83
CA VAL A 151 -7.24 -17.05 8.24
C VAL A 151 -8.70 -17.29 7.87
N GLY A 152 -9.57 -17.38 8.88
CA GLY A 152 -11.00 -17.56 8.64
C GLY A 152 -11.60 -16.40 7.84
N GLU A 153 -12.60 -16.67 7.00
CA GLU A 153 -13.19 -15.67 6.10
C GLU A 153 -13.71 -14.41 6.83
N GLY A 154 -14.37 -14.59 7.97
CA GLY A 154 -14.86 -13.47 8.78
C GLY A 154 -13.72 -12.60 9.32
N GLU A 155 -12.60 -13.22 9.71
CA GLU A 155 -11.41 -12.50 10.16
C GLU A 155 -10.74 -11.77 9.00
N LEU A 156 -10.58 -12.44 7.86
CA LEU A 156 -9.99 -11.83 6.67
C LEU A 156 -10.82 -10.64 6.16
N SER A 157 -12.15 -10.77 6.14
CA SER A 157 -13.06 -9.66 5.76
C SER A 157 -12.93 -8.47 6.71
N ARG A 158 -12.82 -8.72 8.02
CA ARG A 158 -12.59 -7.70 9.04
C ARG A 158 -11.26 -7.00 8.84
N LEU A 159 -10.18 -7.75 8.56
CA LEU A 159 -8.85 -7.22 8.27
C LEU A 159 -8.86 -6.33 7.02
N TYR A 160 -9.54 -6.75 5.95
CA TYR A 160 -9.72 -5.92 4.76
C TYR A 160 -10.45 -4.62 5.06
N GLY A 161 -11.52 -4.66 5.87
CA GLY A 161 -12.24 -3.43 6.25
C GLY A 161 -11.34 -2.42 6.96
N VAL A 162 -10.46 -2.89 7.86
CA VAL A 162 -9.48 -2.02 8.54
C VAL A 162 -8.43 -1.49 7.55
N ALA A 163 -7.92 -2.33 6.65
CA ALA A 163 -6.93 -1.92 5.65
C ALA A 163 -7.51 -0.87 4.68
N GLU A 164 -8.76 -1.07 4.22
CA GLU A 164 -9.48 -0.13 3.36
C GLU A 164 -9.74 1.20 4.07
N GLU A 165 -10.08 1.18 5.36
CA GLU A 165 -10.21 2.39 6.19
C GLU A 165 -8.88 3.13 6.31
N LEU A 166 -7.77 2.43 6.57
CA LEU A 166 -6.44 3.05 6.69
C LEU A 166 -5.94 3.63 5.36
N LEU A 167 -6.25 2.97 4.25
CA LEU A 167 -5.81 3.37 2.90
C LEU A 167 -6.79 4.31 2.20
N HIS A 168 -7.94 4.59 2.82
CA HIS A 168 -9.03 5.37 2.22
C HIS A 168 -9.46 4.80 0.86
N THR A 169 -9.56 3.47 0.77
CA THR A 169 -9.96 2.78 -0.47
C THR A 169 -11.34 3.24 -0.93
N THR A 170 -11.46 3.57 -2.21
CA THR A 170 -12.72 3.96 -2.84
C THR A 170 -12.82 3.43 -4.26
N SER A 171 -14.03 3.10 -4.69
CA SER A 171 -14.36 2.83 -6.10
C SER A 171 -15.06 3.98 -6.79
N GLY A 172 -15.42 5.03 -6.05
CA GLY A 172 -16.18 6.17 -6.56
C GLY A 172 -15.34 7.24 -7.27
N ALA A 173 -14.00 7.16 -7.18
CA ALA A 173 -13.10 8.23 -7.64
C ALA A 173 -13.23 8.58 -9.13
N TYR A 174 -13.76 7.67 -9.95
CA TYR A 174 -13.87 7.83 -11.41
C TYR A 174 -15.29 7.65 -11.95
N GLU A 175 -16.33 7.70 -11.11
CA GLU A 175 -17.73 7.51 -11.53
C GLU A 175 -18.18 8.50 -12.61
N MET A 176 -17.66 9.73 -12.56
CA MET A 176 -17.97 10.79 -13.52
C MET A 176 -17.07 10.76 -14.77
N SER A 177 -16.17 9.78 -14.91
CA SER A 177 -15.30 9.65 -16.07
C SER A 177 -16.06 9.12 -17.28
N VAL A 178 -16.21 9.95 -18.31
CA VAL A 178 -16.82 9.54 -19.60
C VAL A 178 -16.03 8.39 -20.23
N GLN A 179 -14.71 8.47 -20.24
CA GLN A 179 -13.84 7.42 -20.81
C GLN A 179 -13.98 6.11 -20.03
N GLY A 180 -13.95 6.18 -18.69
CA GLY A 180 -14.11 5.00 -17.84
C GLY A 180 -15.46 4.31 -18.06
N ARG A 181 -16.53 5.10 -18.20
CA ARG A 181 -17.86 4.57 -18.52
C ARG A 181 -17.93 3.88 -19.88
N VAL A 182 -17.42 4.51 -20.94
CA VAL A 182 -17.44 3.93 -22.30
C VAL A 182 -16.71 2.58 -22.32
N VAL A 183 -15.55 2.50 -21.68
CA VAL A 183 -14.79 1.25 -21.57
C VAL A 183 -15.57 0.20 -20.77
N ALA A 184 -16.12 0.57 -19.62
CA ALA A 184 -16.90 -0.34 -18.78
C ALA A 184 -18.15 -0.87 -19.50
N GLU A 185 -18.87 -0.01 -20.23
CA GLU A 185 -20.04 -0.39 -21.02
C GLU A 185 -19.68 -1.37 -22.13
N LYS A 186 -18.59 -1.12 -22.88
CA LYS A 186 -18.13 -2.03 -23.95
C LYS A 186 -17.68 -3.39 -23.43
N LEU A 187 -17.02 -3.42 -22.28
CA LEU A 187 -16.64 -4.67 -21.61
C LEU A 187 -17.88 -5.48 -21.18
N LYS A 188 -18.89 -4.81 -20.60
CA LYS A 188 -20.16 -5.45 -20.22
C LYS A 188 -20.91 -6.01 -21.43
N GLU A 189 -21.00 -5.25 -22.53
CA GLU A 189 -21.60 -5.72 -23.80
C GLU A 189 -20.87 -6.97 -24.35
N SER A 190 -19.57 -7.07 -24.11
CA SER A 190 -18.74 -8.20 -24.53
C SER A 190 -18.81 -9.41 -23.58
N GLY A 191 -19.68 -9.36 -22.56
CA GLY A 191 -19.87 -10.43 -21.59
C GLY A 191 -18.90 -10.46 -20.41
N TYR A 192 -18.07 -9.42 -20.24
CA TYR A 192 -17.20 -9.31 -19.06
C TYR A 192 -17.95 -8.73 -17.88
N GLU A 193 -17.68 -9.29 -16.70
CA GLU A 193 -18.08 -8.68 -15.45
C GLU A 193 -17.18 -7.48 -15.15
N VAL A 194 -17.79 -6.30 -15.07
CA VAL A 194 -17.10 -5.06 -14.65
C VAL A 194 -17.68 -4.61 -13.34
N ARG A 195 -16.90 -4.77 -12.26
CA ARG A 195 -17.23 -4.28 -10.92
C ARG A 195 -16.24 -3.17 -10.55
N GLY A 196 -16.75 -2.08 -9.96
CA GLY A 196 -15.93 -1.26 -9.09
C GLY A 196 -15.56 -2.06 -7.84
N LEU A 197 -14.45 -1.73 -7.17
CA LEU A 197 -14.18 -2.28 -5.84
C LEU A 197 -15.37 -1.95 -4.90
N PRO A 198 -15.68 -2.76 -3.88
CA PRO A 198 -16.76 -2.44 -2.96
C PRO A 198 -16.53 -1.04 -2.34
N SER A 199 -17.48 -0.12 -2.47
CA SER A 199 -17.46 1.14 -1.73
C SER A 199 -18.15 0.91 -0.39
N PRO A 200 -17.58 1.33 0.75
CA PRO A 200 -18.31 1.33 2.02
C PRO A 200 -19.44 2.37 2.05
N TRP A 201 -19.61 3.19 1.00
CA TRP A 201 -20.57 4.30 0.93
C TRP A 201 -21.76 4.05 -0.02
N SER A 202 -21.94 2.84 -0.55
CA SER A 202 -23.13 2.49 -1.35
C SER A 202 -24.30 2.02 -0.47
N GLY A 203 -24.71 2.86 0.47
CA GLY A 203 -25.90 2.72 1.33
C GLY A 203 -26.69 4.01 1.37
#